data_AF-A0A098E0H5-F1
#
_entry.id   AF-A0A098E0H5-F1
#
_cell.length_a   1.000
_cell.length_b   1.000
_cell.length_c   1.000
_cell.angle_alpha   90.00
_cell.angle_beta   90.00
_cell.angle_gamma   90.00
#
_symmetry.space_group_name_H-M   'P 1'
#
loop_
_entity.id
_entity.type
_entity.pdbx_description
1 polymer ?
#
loop_
_entity_poly.entity_id
_entity_poly.type
_entity_poly.pdbx_seq_one_letter_code
_entity_poly.pdbx_strand_id
1 'polypeptide(L)'
;MTSFSNLTPPKIDKMTDVDDAHISVRFKHGIHTIYLFIDALAPFSNVTAELISVITDRYPQGLTTSISPPKNTSVDEDSTIVYGALKIPNDPSSGWVKLKTGNGESTPAKLGLKNNSLVVFAVAKHEGDDPEFEVEWPQEEDETYEE
;
A
#
# COMPACT_ATOMS: atom_id res chain seq x y z
N MET A 1 -2.57 38.30 -55.65
CA MET A 1 -3.35 37.16 -55.11
C MET A 1 -2.50 36.52 -54.04
N THR A 2 -2.78 36.83 -52.78
CA THR A 2 -1.97 36.44 -51.62
C THR A 2 -2.39 35.05 -51.16
N SER A 3 -1.47 34.09 -51.20
CA SER A 3 -1.71 32.72 -50.75
C SER A 3 -1.66 32.66 -49.22
N PHE A 4 -2.75 32.23 -48.59
CA PHE A 4 -2.80 31.96 -47.15
C PHE A 4 -2.23 30.55 -46.89
N SER A 5 -1.17 30.48 -46.09
CA SER A 5 -0.60 29.24 -45.59
C SER A 5 -1.60 28.53 -44.68
N ASN A 6 -1.90 27.26 -44.96
CA ASN A 6 -2.66 26.39 -44.07
C ASN A 6 -1.84 26.10 -42.81
N LEU A 7 -2.18 26.79 -41.71
CA LEU A 7 -1.79 26.40 -40.37
C LEU A 7 -2.60 25.16 -39.97
N THR A 8 -1.96 23.99 -39.99
CA THR A 8 -2.45 22.83 -39.24
C THR A 8 -2.52 23.18 -37.76
N PRO A 9 -3.65 22.95 -37.07
CA PRO A 9 -3.69 23.12 -35.62
C PRO A 9 -2.71 22.12 -34.96
N PRO A 10 -2.10 22.49 -33.82
CA PRO A 10 -1.26 21.56 -33.10
C PRO A 10 -2.09 20.32 -32.73
N LYS A 11 -1.54 19.14 -33.02
CA LYS A 11 -2.03 17.91 -32.39
C LYS A 11 -1.92 18.13 -30.90
N ILE A 12 -3.07 18.20 -30.23
CA ILE A 12 -3.12 18.03 -28.78
C ILE A 12 -2.63 16.60 -28.56
N ASP A 13 -1.34 16.46 -28.20
CA ASP A 13 -0.83 15.22 -27.66
C ASP A 13 -1.78 14.80 -26.56
N LYS A 14 -2.32 13.59 -26.66
CA LYS A 14 -3.18 13.00 -25.64
C LYS A 14 -2.38 12.93 -24.34
N MET A 15 -2.48 13.97 -23.54
CA MET A 15 -2.16 13.95 -22.12
C MET A 15 -3.30 13.21 -21.41
N THR A 16 -3.49 11.92 -21.73
CA THR A 16 -4.53 11.05 -21.15
C THR A 16 -4.13 9.57 -21.21
N ASP A 17 -2.95 9.22 -20.70
CA ASP A 17 -2.63 7.81 -20.41
C ASP A 17 -1.92 7.63 -19.05
N VAL A 18 -1.92 8.67 -18.22
CA VAL A 18 -1.26 8.66 -16.89
C VAL A 18 -2.26 8.36 -15.75
N ASP A 19 -3.58 8.47 -15.96
CA ASP A 19 -4.51 8.68 -14.83
C ASP A 19 -5.45 7.51 -14.47
N ASP A 20 -5.62 6.49 -15.32
CA ASP A 20 -6.58 5.39 -15.02
C ASP A 20 -5.95 4.17 -14.35
N ALA A 21 -4.61 4.06 -14.36
CA ALA A 21 -3.90 2.91 -13.78
C ALA A 21 -3.37 3.16 -12.37
N HIS A 22 -3.26 4.41 -11.90
CA HIS A 22 -2.73 4.69 -10.57
C HIS A 22 -3.82 4.64 -9.50
N ILE A 23 -3.54 3.96 -8.39
CA ILE A 23 -4.46 3.82 -7.26
C ILE A 23 -3.77 4.23 -5.96
N SER A 24 -4.51 4.87 -5.06
CA SER A 24 -4.08 5.07 -3.68
C SER A 24 -4.32 3.79 -2.88
N VAL A 25 -3.33 3.30 -2.15
CA VAL A 25 -3.46 2.12 -1.28
C VAL A 25 -2.94 2.46 0.12
N ARG A 26 -3.66 1.96 1.12
CA ARG A 26 -3.36 2.14 2.54
C ARG A 26 -2.68 0.88 3.07
N PHE A 27 -1.40 0.98 3.39
CA PHE A 27 -0.59 -0.08 3.97
C PHE A 27 -0.56 0.06 5.48
N LYS A 28 -1.01 -0.96 6.21
CA LYS A 28 -1.11 -0.94 7.67
C LYS A 28 -0.20 -1.96 8.33
N HIS A 29 0.51 -1.53 9.36
CA HIS A 29 1.34 -2.36 10.24
C HIS A 29 1.37 -1.74 11.65
N GLY A 30 0.89 -2.48 12.65
CA GLY A 30 0.69 -1.95 14.00
C GLY A 30 -0.23 -0.73 13.98
N ILE A 31 0.28 0.38 14.52
CA ILE A 31 -0.39 1.70 14.54
C ILE A 31 -0.17 2.51 13.25
N HIS A 32 0.78 2.12 12.39
CA HIS A 32 1.17 2.90 11.22
C HIS A 32 0.24 2.64 10.06
N THR A 33 -0.18 3.71 9.39
CA THR A 33 -0.85 3.65 8.09
C THR A 33 -0.06 4.49 7.10
N ILE A 34 0.52 3.82 6.10
CA ILE A 34 1.32 4.42 5.04
C ILE A 34 0.46 4.47 3.77
N TYR A 35 0.37 5.65 3.16
CA TYR A 35 -0.37 5.87 1.92
C TYR A 35 0.62 5.89 0.77
N LEU A 36 0.47 4.98 -0.20
CA LEU A 36 1.25 4.98 -1.43
C LEU A 36 0.34 5.16 -2.64
N PHE A 37 0.84 5.88 -3.64
CA PHE A 37 0.17 6.04 -4.93
C PHE A 37 0.89 5.18 -5.95
N ILE A 38 0.29 4.03 -6.27
CA ILE A 38 0.96 2.95 -7.00
C ILE A 38 0.32 2.73 -8.38
N ASP A 39 1.11 2.26 -9.33
CA ASP A 39 0.60 1.77 -10.62
C ASP A 39 -0.02 0.39 -10.44
N ALA A 40 -1.32 0.26 -10.75
CA ALA A 40 -2.08 -0.97 -10.60
C ALA A 40 -1.71 -2.06 -11.61
N LEU A 41 -0.99 -1.71 -12.68
CA LEU A 41 -0.55 -2.60 -13.76
C LEU A 41 0.94 -2.96 -13.66
N ALA A 42 1.71 -2.24 -12.86
CA ALA A 42 3.11 -2.56 -12.60
C ALA A 42 3.26 -3.80 -11.71
N PRO A 43 4.43 -4.48 -11.75
CA PRO A 43 4.75 -5.55 -10.81
C PRO A 43 4.68 -5.07 -9.35
N PHE A 44 4.15 -5.93 -8.48
CA PHE A 44 4.03 -5.66 -7.05
C PHE A 44 5.38 -5.49 -6.35
N SER A 45 6.47 -6.00 -6.94
CA SER A 45 7.84 -5.72 -6.48
C SER A 45 8.14 -4.21 -6.42
N ASN A 46 7.59 -3.40 -7.33
CA ASN A 46 7.75 -1.96 -7.31
C ASN A 46 7.08 -1.34 -6.07
N VAL A 47 5.88 -1.84 -5.73
CA VAL A 47 5.16 -1.45 -4.51
C VAL A 47 5.95 -1.81 -3.27
N THR A 48 6.58 -3.00 -3.24
CA THR A 48 7.44 -3.43 -2.14
C THR A 48 8.67 -2.53 -2.00
N ALA A 49 9.36 -2.22 -3.10
CA ALA A 49 10.53 -1.33 -3.07
C ALA A 49 10.19 0.08 -2.59
N GLU A 50 9.08 0.64 -3.08
CA GLU A 50 8.60 1.96 -2.64
C GLU A 50 8.20 1.96 -1.16
N LEU A 51 7.50 0.92 -0.70
CA LEU A 51 7.13 0.78 0.70
C LEU A 51 8.36 0.70 1.61
N ILE A 52 9.35 -0.12 1.26
CA ILE A 52 10.61 -0.23 2.03
C ILE A 52 11.32 1.11 2.06
N SER A 53 11.47 1.80 0.92
CA SER A 53 12.11 3.11 0.85
C SER A 53 11.42 4.15 1.75
N VAL A 54 10.09 4.17 1.77
CA VAL A 54 9.34 5.07 2.66
C VAL A 54 9.53 4.71 4.13
N ILE A 55 9.58 3.42 4.46
CA ILE A 55 9.77 2.97 5.83
C ILE A 55 11.17 3.32 6.33
N THR A 56 12.22 3.02 5.56
CA THR A 56 13.61 3.24 5.98
C THR A 56 13.95 4.72 6.08
N ASP A 57 13.37 5.57 5.22
CA ASP A 57 13.55 7.03 5.27
C ASP A 57 12.84 7.66 6.48
N ARG A 58 11.58 7.30 6.73
CA ARG A 58 10.76 7.96 7.76
C ARG A 58 10.86 7.32 9.14
N TYR A 59 11.19 6.04 9.21
CA TYR A 59 11.23 5.24 10.43
C TYR A 59 12.58 4.51 10.54
N PRO A 60 13.69 5.25 10.69
CA PRO A 60 15.04 4.67 10.72
C PRO A 60 15.30 3.74 11.92
N GLN A 61 14.40 3.70 12.90
CA GLN A 61 14.45 2.80 14.06
C GLN A 61 13.48 1.61 13.93
N GLY A 62 12.86 1.45 12.76
CA GLY A 62 11.80 0.48 12.49
C GLY A 62 10.39 1.00 12.80
N LEU A 63 9.38 0.23 12.42
CA LEU A 63 7.97 0.55 12.63
C LEU A 63 7.54 0.17 14.05
N THR A 64 7.00 1.12 14.81
CA THR A 64 6.36 0.83 16.10
C THR A 64 5.07 0.05 15.90
N THR A 65 5.04 -1.20 16.38
CA THR A 65 3.96 -2.16 16.17
C THR A 65 2.91 -2.11 17.28
N SER A 66 3.32 -1.82 18.52
CA SER A 66 2.44 -1.62 19.67
C SER A 66 2.99 -0.55 20.60
N ILE A 67 2.09 0.22 21.22
CA ILE A 67 2.44 1.29 22.17
C ILE A 67 2.70 0.71 23.57
N SER A 68 2.08 -0.41 23.94
CA SER A 68 2.25 -1.02 25.26
C SER A 68 2.01 -2.55 25.23
N PRO A 69 3.06 -3.38 25.27
CA PRO A 69 4.46 -3.02 25.39
C PRO A 69 5.05 -2.46 24.08
N PRO A 70 5.98 -1.49 24.13
CA PRO A 70 6.67 -1.00 22.94
C PRO A 70 7.37 -2.13 22.19
N LYS A 71 6.93 -2.37 20.96
CA LYS A 71 7.53 -3.33 20.04
C LYS A 71 7.81 -2.62 18.73
N ASN A 72 9.03 -2.75 18.21
CA ASN A 72 9.39 -2.24 16.90
C ASN A 72 9.68 -3.41 15.96
N THR A 73 9.22 -3.30 14.72
CA THR A 73 9.59 -4.19 13.63
C THR A 73 10.68 -3.50 12.80
N SER A 74 11.89 -4.06 12.79
CA SER A 74 12.97 -3.58 11.91
C SER A 74 12.61 -3.88 10.45
N VAL A 75 12.88 -2.93 9.57
CA VAL A 75 12.71 -3.07 8.12
C VAL A 75 13.98 -2.56 7.47
N ASP A 76 14.63 -3.45 6.72
CA ASP A 76 15.85 -3.20 5.96
C ASP A 76 15.57 -3.38 4.46
N GLU A 77 16.51 -2.97 3.60
CA GLU A 77 16.38 -3.06 2.13
C GLU A 77 16.13 -4.49 1.64
N ASP A 78 16.72 -5.49 2.32
CA ASP A 78 16.60 -6.91 2.00
C ASP A 78 15.43 -7.61 2.72
N SER A 79 14.55 -6.86 3.39
CA SER A 79 13.44 -7.43 4.14
C SER A 79 12.36 -8.04 3.23
N THR A 80 12.01 -9.29 3.49
CA THR A 80 10.89 -9.95 2.80
C THR A 80 9.57 -9.47 3.38
N ILE A 81 8.80 -8.73 2.59
CA ILE A 81 7.48 -8.23 3.00
C ILE A 81 6.37 -9.15 2.49
N VAL A 82 5.48 -9.51 3.40
CA VAL A 82 4.28 -10.31 3.11
C VAL A 82 3.04 -9.48 3.36
N TYR A 83 2.05 -9.67 2.50
CA TYR A 83 0.88 -8.79 2.44
C TYR A 83 -0.40 -9.57 2.68
N GLY A 84 -1.41 -8.89 3.24
CA GLY A 84 -2.74 -9.43 3.45
C GLY A 84 -3.81 -8.40 3.09
N ALA A 85 -4.99 -8.88 2.74
CA ALA A 85 -6.19 -8.08 2.60
C ALA A 85 -7.26 -8.57 3.58
N LEU A 86 -8.24 -7.72 3.87
CA LEU A 86 -9.38 -8.13 4.70
C LEU A 86 -10.10 -9.33 4.08
N LYS A 87 -10.44 -10.31 4.92
CA LYS A 87 -11.24 -11.45 4.48
C LYS A 87 -12.63 -11.03 4.05
N ILE A 88 -13.26 -10.15 4.83
CA ILE A 88 -14.53 -9.49 4.51
C ILE A 88 -14.26 -7.99 4.33
N PRO A 89 -14.59 -7.40 3.17
CA PRO A 89 -14.40 -5.97 2.95
C PRO A 89 -15.06 -5.14 4.06
N ASN A 90 -14.33 -4.16 4.58
CA ASN A 90 -14.76 -3.25 5.67
C ASN A 90 -15.03 -3.91 7.04
N ASP A 91 -14.74 -5.20 7.22
CA ASP A 91 -14.85 -5.87 8.53
C ASP A 91 -13.46 -6.30 9.05
N PRO A 92 -12.80 -5.46 9.86
CA PRO A 92 -11.50 -5.77 10.44
C PRO A 92 -11.52 -6.95 11.43
N SER A 93 -12.69 -7.35 11.95
CA SER A 93 -12.80 -8.49 12.87
C SER A 93 -12.74 -9.84 12.15
N SER A 94 -12.97 -9.84 10.82
CA SER A 94 -12.97 -11.06 9.99
C SER A 94 -11.58 -11.67 9.76
N GLY A 95 -10.52 -10.97 10.17
CA GLY A 95 -9.13 -11.35 9.95
C GLY A 95 -8.63 -11.09 8.53
N TRP A 96 -7.46 -11.64 8.23
CA TRP A 96 -6.69 -11.32 7.02
C TRP A 96 -6.51 -12.54 6.12
N VAL A 97 -6.48 -12.31 4.82
CA VAL A 97 -6.12 -13.31 3.80
C VAL A 97 -4.81 -12.87 3.15
N LYS A 98 -3.80 -13.75 3.19
CA LYS A 98 -2.49 -13.53 2.55
C LYS A 98 -2.67 -13.31 1.05
N LEU A 99 -2.11 -12.21 0.54
CA LEU A 99 -2.07 -11.90 -0.88
C LEU A 99 -0.99 -12.74 -1.57
N LYS A 100 -1.36 -13.36 -2.69
CA LYS A 100 -0.44 -14.16 -3.51
C LYS A 100 0.28 -13.24 -4.51
N THR A 101 1.26 -12.50 -4.02
CA THR A 101 2.04 -11.55 -4.85
C THR A 101 2.87 -12.25 -5.93
N GLY A 102 3.06 -13.57 -5.85
CA GLY A 102 3.81 -14.34 -6.85
C GLY A 102 5.28 -13.92 -6.89
N ASN A 103 5.91 -13.75 -5.72
CA ASN A 103 7.27 -13.21 -5.56
C ASN A 103 7.44 -11.78 -6.14
N GLY A 104 6.36 -11.01 -6.19
CA GLY A 104 6.37 -9.63 -6.70
C GLY A 104 5.94 -9.49 -8.17
N GLU A 105 5.78 -10.59 -8.90
CA GLU A 105 5.42 -10.58 -10.32
C GLU A 105 3.94 -10.28 -10.60
N SER A 106 3.06 -10.50 -9.60
CA SER A 106 1.65 -10.14 -9.73
C SER A 106 1.49 -8.61 -9.79
N THR A 107 0.36 -8.14 -10.29
CA THR A 107 0.03 -6.70 -10.36
C THR A 107 -1.01 -6.37 -9.29
N PRO A 108 -1.04 -5.16 -8.69
CA PRO A 108 -2.08 -4.77 -7.73
C PRO A 108 -3.51 -5.05 -8.23
N ALA A 109 -3.79 -4.78 -9.51
CA ALA A 109 -5.11 -5.07 -10.12
C ALA A 109 -5.46 -6.56 -10.10
N LYS A 110 -4.51 -7.45 -10.45
CA LYS A 110 -4.69 -8.92 -10.37
C LYS A 110 -4.89 -9.42 -8.95
N LEU A 111 -4.37 -8.70 -7.95
CA LEU A 111 -4.59 -8.99 -6.53
C LEU A 111 -5.93 -8.44 -6.02
N GLY A 112 -6.72 -7.81 -6.89
CA GLY A 112 -8.03 -7.24 -6.55
C GLY A 112 -7.95 -5.91 -5.80
N LEU A 113 -6.77 -5.27 -5.78
CA LEU A 113 -6.61 -3.96 -5.15
C LEU A 113 -7.26 -2.88 -6.03
N LYS A 114 -7.94 -1.95 -5.37
CA LYS A 114 -8.64 -0.82 -5.95
C LYS A 114 -8.20 0.45 -5.23
N ASN A 115 -8.64 1.59 -5.75
CA ASN A 115 -8.42 2.86 -5.07
C ASN A 115 -8.95 2.82 -3.62
N ASN A 116 -8.12 3.29 -2.68
CA ASN A 116 -8.30 3.26 -1.23
C ASN A 116 -8.37 1.85 -0.58
N SER A 117 -7.95 0.80 -1.29
CA SER A 117 -7.80 -0.54 -0.70
C SER A 117 -6.94 -0.48 0.55
N LEU A 118 -7.36 -1.23 1.57
CA LEU A 118 -6.59 -1.46 2.78
C LEU A 118 -5.83 -2.78 2.63
N VAL A 119 -4.52 -2.70 2.84
CA VAL A 119 -3.59 -3.82 2.81
C VAL A 119 -2.82 -3.83 4.12
N VAL A 120 -2.69 -5.00 4.73
CA VAL A 120 -1.78 -5.21 5.85
C VAL A 120 -0.47 -5.77 5.37
N PHE A 121 0.61 -5.47 6.07
CA PHE A 121 1.90 -6.05 5.78
C PHE A 121 2.64 -6.46 7.05
N ALA A 122 3.50 -7.45 6.91
CA ALA A 122 4.42 -7.90 7.95
C ALA A 122 5.78 -8.22 7.33
N VAL A 123 6.83 -8.16 8.14
CA VAL A 123 8.17 -8.61 7.75
C VAL A 123 8.25 -10.11 8.02
N ALA A 124 8.46 -10.90 6.98
CA ALA A 124 8.64 -12.33 7.10
C ALA A 124 10.02 -12.64 7.67
N LYS A 125 10.08 -13.51 8.69
CA LYS A 125 11.35 -13.99 9.25
C LYS A 125 12.02 -15.02 8.35
N HIS A 126 11.20 -15.83 7.66
CA HIS A 126 11.63 -16.88 6.74
C HIS A 126 10.72 -16.93 5.51
N GLU A 127 11.27 -17.34 4.37
CA GLU A 127 10.47 -17.60 3.17
C GLU A 127 9.46 -18.72 3.44
N GLY A 128 8.18 -18.44 3.17
CA GLY A 128 7.09 -19.42 3.33
C GLY A 128 6.36 -19.38 4.67
N ASP A 129 6.78 -18.55 5.62
CA ASP A 129 6.09 -18.41 6.90
C ASP A 129 4.66 -17.84 6.73
N ASP A 130 3.75 -18.25 7.62
CA ASP A 130 2.41 -17.69 7.68
C ASP A 130 2.47 -16.37 8.48
N PRO A 131 2.25 -15.21 7.83
CA PRO A 131 2.39 -13.94 8.53
C PRO A 131 1.32 -13.75 9.59
N GLU A 132 1.76 -13.33 10.77
CA GLU A 132 0.91 -12.70 11.76
C GLU A 132 0.81 -11.20 11.45
N PHE A 133 -0.37 -10.77 11.02
CA PHE A 133 -0.61 -9.36 10.71
C PHE A 133 -1.06 -8.62 11.96
N GLU A 134 -0.11 -7.98 12.62
CA GLU A 134 -0.36 -7.11 13.78
C GLU A 134 -0.94 -5.77 13.30
N VAL A 135 -2.18 -5.49 13.69
CA VAL A 135 -2.88 -4.24 13.34
C VAL A 135 -3.59 -3.70 14.57
N GLU A 136 -3.24 -2.48 14.96
CA GLU A 136 -3.95 -1.75 16.00
C GLU A 136 -4.88 -0.73 15.34
N TRP A 137 -6.18 -0.82 15.62
CA TRP A 137 -7.15 0.17 15.19
C TRP A 137 -7.22 1.28 16.24
N PRO A 138 -7.16 2.56 15.84
CA PRO A 138 -7.50 3.64 16.75
C PRO A 138 -8.88 3.30 17.33
N GLN A 139 -8.95 3.15 18.64
CA GLN A 139 -10.24 3.15 19.33
C GLN A 139 -10.61 4.62 19.44
N GLU A 140 -11.84 4.97 19.06
CA GLU A 140 -12.42 6.21 19.58
C GLU A 140 -12.45 6.00 21.10
N GLU A 141 -11.77 6.86 21.87
CA GLU A 141 -12.01 6.90 23.30
C GLU A 141 -13.49 7.22 23.44
N ASP A 142 -14.30 6.24 23.87
CA ASP A 142 -15.70 6.49 24.19
C ASP A 142 -15.70 7.61 25.23
N GLU A 143 -15.98 8.84 24.77
CA GLU A 143 -16.25 10.00 25.63
C GLU A 143 -17.46 9.62 26.48
N THR A 144 -17.18 9.00 27.62
CA THR A 144 -18.18 8.67 28.61
C THR A 144 -18.56 9.98 29.26
N TYR A 145 -19.51 10.68 28.65
CA TYR A 145 -20.23 11.76 29.31
C TYR A 145 -21.06 11.11 30.41
N GLU A 146 -20.49 10.96 31.61
CA GLU A 146 -21.27 10.75 32.82
C GLU A 146 -22.07 12.04 33.08
N GLU A 147 -23.40 11.94 32.99
CA GLU A 147 -24.37 13.02 33.26
C GLU A 147 -24.47 13.34 34.77
#